data_AF-A0A9P3LSU5-F1
#
_entry.id   AF-A0A9P3LSU5-F1
#
_cell.length_a   1.000
_cell.length_b   1.000
_cell.length_c   1.000
_cell.angle_alpha   90.00
_cell.angle_beta   90.00
_cell.angle_gamma   90.00
#
_symmetry.space_group_name_H-M   'P 1'
#
loop_
_entity.id
_entity.type
_entity.pdbx_description
1 polymer ?
#
loop_
_entity_poly.entity_id
_entity_poly.type
_entity_poly.pdbx_seq_one_letter_code
_entity_poly.pdbx_strand_id
1 'polypeptide(L)'
;MTVQSIHFAATSRAPVDLGNGLIMRWSSRADTANVSALVGASFRWMTFHNPPADGVIPGPNEFFAAGARRLLTGKNATMSEHDYALIEDTKREEGKNPIVACVSLHRLRAFYGSVDLFFGKPELVATDPEYRNQGFVRKLLKEMIHPESDARGDVLQLIPGIPHFYRQFGYEYALCSFNSGKIEDVEKLPKLGKDQKMEPYRLRKATEDDIPYLVSMSTKDRVDPCAEVGLYYGQEYWQWTVHDIYQVPLNKKIDRNRDSQIVVDAATGEDVGFTVTSQAFGLKIEVFVVDSSKAFISEALYPILRGLAANEKKRLEALKAAETDAEEAEKIKTEGFSMLVGLPQAHPVCQLLGPTMTPPGKLPGFRFFTRIADYAKFIKAVQPELEKRLANSPMAGTTGRVQLDFYRIVEGNNAKGLEIVLEKGKMVEIHHWAKPSYEQNVEQFLKDQKEGKPKPRTFRAAFAPLTFTALVTGERSFEELQFSYGENTCESDDARLLLNILFPKVTQHVDTFYW
;
A
#
# COMPACT_ATOMS: atom_id res chain seq x y z
N MET A 1 -3.36 5.72 24.33
CA MET A 1 -2.21 5.53 23.42
C MET A 1 -1.94 6.85 22.73
N THR A 2 -0.74 7.40 22.86
CA THR A 2 -0.33 8.61 22.13
C THR A 2 -0.37 8.31 20.64
N VAL A 3 -1.25 8.96 19.89
CA VAL A 3 -1.31 8.85 18.43
C VAL A 3 0.04 9.34 17.90
N GLN A 4 0.92 8.44 17.46
CA GLN A 4 2.14 8.85 16.77
C GLN A 4 1.70 9.63 15.52
N SER A 5 2.06 10.91 15.48
CA SER A 5 1.79 11.78 14.33
C SER A 5 2.42 11.16 13.09
N ILE A 6 1.64 11.07 12.01
CA ILE A 6 2.14 10.72 10.68
C ILE A 6 3.01 11.83 10.08
N HIS A 7 2.81 13.07 10.53
CA HIS A 7 3.61 14.23 10.14
C HIS A 7 4.78 14.37 11.10
N PHE A 8 6.00 14.26 10.58
CA PHE A 8 7.21 14.49 11.36
C PHE A 8 7.36 15.99 11.65
N ALA A 9 7.98 16.35 12.78
CA ALA A 9 8.37 17.73 13.01
C ALA A 9 9.38 18.13 11.93
N ALA A 10 9.20 19.28 11.29
CA ALA A 10 10.15 19.80 10.31
C ALA A 10 11.50 20.05 11.00
N THR A 11 12.39 19.06 10.98
CA THR A 11 13.80 19.27 11.32
C THR A 11 14.41 20.10 10.20
N SER A 12 15.25 21.08 10.53
CA SER A 12 16.01 21.81 9.51
C SER A 12 16.88 20.82 8.74
N ARG A 13 16.57 20.59 7.45
CA ARG A 13 17.33 19.71 6.56
C ARG A 13 18.11 20.59 5.58
N ALA A 14 19.44 20.62 5.71
CA ALA A 14 20.29 21.45 4.86
C ALA A 14 20.24 20.98 3.39
N PRO A 15 20.21 21.90 2.41
CA PRO A 15 20.35 21.55 1.00
C PRO A 15 21.75 21.01 0.71
N VAL A 16 21.85 20.14 -0.30
CA VAL A 16 23.09 19.56 -0.78
C VAL A 16 23.40 20.11 -2.17
N ASP A 17 24.54 20.77 -2.32
CA ASP A 17 25.04 21.23 -3.62
C ASP A 17 25.55 20.03 -4.43
N LEU A 18 24.97 19.81 -5.61
CA LEU A 18 25.37 18.75 -6.55
C LEU A 18 26.35 19.28 -7.62
N GLY A 19 26.72 20.55 -7.56
CA GLY A 19 27.54 21.24 -8.54
C GLY A 19 26.74 21.78 -9.72
N ASN A 20 27.38 22.65 -10.52
CA ASN A 20 26.81 23.25 -11.73
C ASN A 20 25.50 24.03 -11.56
N GLY A 21 25.11 24.40 -10.33
CA GLY A 21 23.84 25.08 -10.04
C GLY A 21 22.71 24.12 -9.65
N LEU A 22 22.98 22.82 -9.55
CA LEU A 22 22.02 21.83 -9.08
C LEU A 22 22.02 21.73 -7.56
N ILE A 23 20.85 21.85 -6.95
CA ILE A 23 20.65 21.77 -5.51
C ILE A 23 19.67 20.63 -5.21
N MET A 24 20.08 19.69 -4.36
CA MET A 24 19.21 18.64 -3.84
C MET A 24 18.68 19.06 -2.47
N ARG A 25 17.35 19.09 -2.29
CA ARG A 25 16.73 19.58 -1.06
C ARG A 25 15.33 19.01 -0.84
N TRP A 26 14.82 19.15 0.37
CA TRP A 26 13.42 18.86 0.66
C TRP A 26 12.52 20.03 0.24
N SER A 27 11.27 19.71 -0.04
CA SER A 27 10.26 20.67 -0.49
C SER A 27 9.80 21.63 0.60
N SER A 28 9.13 22.67 0.15
CA SER A 28 8.24 23.51 0.94
C SER A 28 6.93 23.70 0.19
N ARG A 29 5.94 24.31 0.84
CA ARG A 29 4.68 24.67 0.18
C ARG A 29 4.86 25.57 -1.05
N ALA A 30 5.93 26.37 -1.11
CA ALA A 30 6.23 27.22 -2.26
C ALA A 30 6.55 26.43 -3.53
N ASP A 31 6.97 25.17 -3.40
CA ASP A 31 7.30 24.30 -4.54
C ASP A 31 6.07 23.71 -5.23
N THR A 32 4.86 23.91 -4.69
CA THR A 32 3.62 23.26 -5.14
C THR A 32 3.40 23.39 -6.65
N ALA A 33 3.51 24.60 -7.19
CA ALA A 33 3.28 24.86 -8.62
C ALA A 33 4.33 24.14 -9.49
N ASN A 34 5.60 24.21 -9.10
CA ASN A 34 6.72 23.62 -9.83
C ASN A 34 6.68 22.08 -9.79
N VAL A 35 6.43 21.48 -8.64
CA VAL A 35 6.30 20.02 -8.51
C VAL A 35 5.09 19.52 -9.30
N SER A 36 3.95 20.21 -9.22
CA SER A 36 2.74 19.84 -9.98
C SER A 36 2.99 19.90 -11.49
N ALA A 37 3.67 20.95 -11.98
CA ALA A 37 4.02 21.09 -13.38
C ALA A 37 4.98 20.00 -13.86
N LEU A 38 6.03 19.70 -13.09
CA LEU A 38 7.00 18.65 -13.40
C LEU A 38 6.33 17.27 -13.47
N VAL A 39 5.51 16.93 -12.47
CA VAL A 39 4.78 15.66 -12.41
C VAL A 39 3.82 15.55 -13.58
N GLY A 40 2.96 16.55 -13.82
CA GLY A 40 2.06 16.55 -14.97
C GLY A 40 2.80 16.36 -16.30
N ALA A 41 3.91 17.09 -16.50
CA ALA A 41 4.72 16.98 -17.71
C ALA A 41 5.36 15.59 -17.87
N SER A 42 5.81 14.97 -16.77
CA SER A 42 6.47 13.65 -16.79
C SER A 42 5.49 12.51 -17.09
N PHE A 43 4.24 12.65 -16.65
CA PHE A 43 3.18 11.64 -16.82
C PHE A 43 2.29 11.90 -18.04
N ARG A 44 2.59 12.88 -18.90
CA ARG A 44 1.76 13.24 -20.08
C ARG A 44 1.39 12.08 -21.00
N TRP A 45 2.26 11.08 -21.11
CA TRP A 45 2.07 9.90 -21.95
C TRP A 45 1.33 8.75 -21.25
N MET A 46 1.05 8.88 -19.97
CA MET A 46 0.24 7.92 -19.23
C MET A 46 -1.23 8.30 -19.42
N THR A 47 -1.90 7.66 -20.37
CA THR A 47 -3.32 7.88 -20.63
C THR A 47 -4.16 6.78 -20.01
N PHE A 48 -5.22 7.16 -19.29
CA PHE A 48 -6.29 6.25 -18.85
C PHE A 48 -7.42 6.15 -19.88
N HIS A 49 -7.28 6.85 -21.01
CA HIS A 49 -8.22 6.93 -22.12
C HIS A 49 -7.50 6.60 -23.44
N ASN A 50 -8.22 6.78 -24.56
CA ASN A 50 -7.68 6.61 -25.90
C ASN A 50 -6.33 7.33 -26.07
N PRO A 51 -5.36 6.70 -26.76
CA PRO A 51 -4.09 7.34 -27.04
C PRO A 51 -4.29 8.62 -27.86
N PRO A 52 -3.36 9.59 -27.76
CA PRO A 52 -3.41 10.76 -28.62
C PRO A 52 -3.33 10.36 -30.10
N ALA A 53 -3.88 11.20 -30.97
CA ALA A 53 -3.75 11.02 -32.41
C ALA A 53 -2.26 11.03 -32.83
N ASP A 54 -1.95 10.39 -33.95
CA ASP A 54 -0.59 10.34 -34.47
C ASP A 54 -0.02 11.76 -34.67
N GLY A 55 1.25 11.94 -34.31
CA GLY A 55 1.93 13.24 -34.33
C GLY A 55 1.53 14.25 -33.24
N VAL A 56 0.55 13.94 -32.38
CA VAL A 56 0.11 14.85 -31.30
C VAL A 56 0.85 14.55 -30.00
N ILE A 57 1.58 15.54 -29.48
CA ILE A 57 2.14 15.48 -28.13
C ILE A 57 1.04 15.88 -27.13
N PRO A 58 0.64 14.99 -26.20
CA PRO A 58 -0.35 15.34 -25.21
C PRO A 58 0.16 16.43 -24.27
N GLY A 59 -0.77 17.26 -23.80
CA GLY A 59 -0.52 18.20 -22.72
C GLY A 59 -0.12 17.49 -21.41
N PRO A 60 0.30 18.24 -20.38
CA PRO A 60 0.58 17.68 -19.06
C PRO A 60 -0.58 16.84 -18.54
N ASN A 61 -0.27 15.71 -17.89
CA ASN A 61 -1.30 14.89 -17.28
C ASN A 61 -1.87 15.59 -16.04
N GLU A 62 -3.09 16.10 -16.17
CA GLU A 62 -3.76 16.89 -15.16
C GLU A 62 -4.12 16.09 -13.91
N PHE A 63 -4.34 14.77 -14.02
CA PHE A 63 -4.64 13.90 -12.88
C PHE A 63 -3.44 13.78 -11.92
N PHE A 64 -2.26 13.49 -12.47
CA PHE A 64 -1.04 13.40 -11.66
C PHE A 64 -0.58 14.78 -11.16
N ALA A 65 -0.75 15.84 -11.97
CA ALA A 65 -0.48 17.21 -11.53
C ALA A 65 -1.37 17.60 -10.33
N ALA A 66 -2.66 17.26 -10.39
CA ALA A 66 -3.57 17.50 -9.28
C ALA A 66 -3.20 16.68 -8.02
N GLY A 67 -2.78 15.42 -8.20
CA GLY A 67 -2.26 14.61 -7.11
C GLY A 67 -1.06 15.25 -6.40
N ALA A 68 -0.05 15.68 -7.16
CA ALA A 68 1.11 16.37 -6.62
C ALA A 68 0.73 17.67 -5.87
N ARG A 69 -0.23 18.43 -6.40
CA ARG A 69 -0.76 19.63 -5.74
C ARG A 69 -1.38 19.31 -4.38
N ARG A 70 -2.21 18.27 -4.30
CA ARG A 70 -2.89 17.86 -3.05
C ARG A 70 -1.91 17.42 -1.96
N LEU A 71 -0.83 16.74 -2.35
CA LEU A 71 0.23 16.29 -1.43
C LEU A 71 0.98 17.44 -0.74
N LEU A 72 1.21 18.55 -1.44
CA LEU A 72 1.97 19.70 -0.91
C LEU A 72 1.11 20.75 -0.16
N THR A 73 -0.15 20.43 0.14
CA THR A 73 -1.07 21.35 0.87
C THR A 73 -0.70 21.54 2.34
N GLY A 74 0.07 20.62 2.91
CA GLY A 74 0.35 20.53 4.35
C GLY A 74 -0.80 19.93 5.17
N LYS A 75 -1.84 19.41 4.52
CA LYS A 75 -2.99 18.76 5.18
C LYS A 75 -3.19 17.30 4.76
N ASN A 76 -2.38 16.76 3.85
CA ASN A 76 -2.59 15.43 3.29
C ASN A 76 -2.43 14.32 4.34
N ALA A 77 -3.25 13.28 4.29
CA ALA A 77 -3.23 12.15 5.24
C ALA A 77 -1.96 11.29 5.25
N THR A 78 -0.96 11.55 4.41
CA THR A 78 0.19 10.65 4.28
C THR A 78 1.54 11.35 4.31
N MET A 79 1.57 12.67 4.16
CA MET A 79 2.82 13.44 4.13
C MET A 79 2.56 14.94 4.39
N SER A 80 3.61 15.68 4.73
CA SER A 80 3.59 17.14 4.81
C SER A 80 4.12 17.79 3.52
N GLU A 81 4.04 19.13 3.44
CA GLU A 81 4.68 19.90 2.36
C GLU A 81 6.23 19.81 2.35
N HIS A 82 6.84 19.14 3.35
CA HIS A 82 8.28 18.99 3.52
C HIS A 82 8.82 17.60 3.13
N ASP A 83 7.96 16.73 2.61
CA ASP A 83 8.28 15.32 2.38
C ASP A 83 8.42 14.97 0.88
N TYR A 84 8.64 15.97 0.03
CA TYR A 84 9.15 15.77 -1.33
C TYR A 84 10.66 16.01 -1.37
N ALA A 85 11.41 15.01 -1.84
CA ALA A 85 12.82 15.17 -2.17
C ALA A 85 12.92 15.73 -3.60
N LEU A 86 13.64 16.84 -3.77
CA LEU A 86 13.71 17.62 -4.99
C LEU A 86 15.16 17.79 -5.48
N ILE A 87 15.33 17.91 -6.78
CA ILE A 87 16.51 18.55 -7.38
C ILE A 87 16.03 19.81 -8.11
N GLU A 88 16.66 20.92 -7.77
CA GLU A 88 16.47 22.23 -8.36
C GLU A 88 17.67 22.61 -9.22
N ASP A 89 17.45 23.15 -10.41
CA ASP A 89 18.48 23.82 -11.21
C ASP A 89 18.33 25.34 -11.08
N THR A 90 19.24 25.95 -10.34
CA THR A 90 19.28 27.41 -10.10
C THR A 90 19.72 28.22 -11.32
N LYS A 91 20.20 27.55 -12.37
CA LYS A 91 20.61 28.17 -13.64
C LYS A 91 19.61 27.90 -14.75
N ARG A 92 18.46 27.29 -14.44
CA ARG A 92 17.40 27.06 -15.42
C ARG A 92 17.01 28.40 -16.07
N GLU A 93 16.82 28.38 -17.38
CA GLU A 93 16.39 29.57 -18.13
C GLU A 93 15.12 30.16 -17.53
N GLU A 94 15.02 31.50 -17.53
CA GLU A 94 13.83 32.20 -17.04
C GLU A 94 12.57 31.70 -17.77
N GLY A 95 11.52 31.39 -17.00
CA GLY A 95 10.28 30.82 -17.52
C GLY A 95 10.25 29.28 -17.63
N LYS A 96 11.38 28.59 -17.45
CA LYS A 96 11.39 27.13 -17.27
C LYS A 96 11.22 26.77 -15.79
N ASN A 97 10.67 25.58 -15.55
CA ASN A 97 10.51 25.06 -14.20
C ASN A 97 11.90 24.76 -13.58
N PRO A 98 12.25 25.37 -12.43
CA PRO A 98 13.54 25.13 -11.79
C PRO A 98 13.60 23.76 -11.11
N ILE A 99 12.47 23.13 -10.76
CA ILE A 99 12.46 21.77 -10.21
C ILE A 99 12.56 20.75 -11.33
N VAL A 100 13.66 20.01 -11.37
CA VAL A 100 14.02 19.13 -12.50
C VAL A 100 13.87 17.64 -12.19
N ALA A 101 13.83 17.26 -10.92
CA ALA A 101 13.50 15.91 -10.47
C ALA A 101 12.83 15.94 -9.10
N CYS A 102 11.91 15.00 -8.84
CA CYS A 102 11.27 14.87 -7.54
C CYS A 102 10.83 13.44 -7.20
N VAL A 103 10.72 13.16 -5.89
CA VAL A 103 10.12 11.94 -5.31
C VAL A 103 9.39 12.32 -4.03
N SER A 104 8.10 11.95 -3.88
CA SER A 104 7.39 12.10 -2.60
C SER A 104 7.74 10.96 -1.65
N LEU A 105 7.57 11.15 -0.34
CA LEU A 105 7.68 10.08 0.65
C LEU A 105 6.48 10.07 1.60
N HIS A 106 5.59 9.11 1.39
CA HIS A 106 4.38 8.95 2.18
C HIS A 106 4.67 8.05 3.38
N ARG A 107 3.96 8.27 4.48
CA ARG A 107 3.94 7.38 5.64
C ARG A 107 2.54 6.78 5.77
N LEU A 108 2.47 5.46 5.75
CA LEU A 108 1.22 4.72 5.73
C LEU A 108 1.10 3.86 6.98
N ARG A 109 -0.06 3.91 7.65
CA ARG A 109 -0.40 2.95 8.69
C ARG A 109 -0.49 1.56 8.08
N ALA A 110 0.22 0.63 8.69
CA ALA A 110 0.38 -0.72 8.18
C ALA A 110 0.30 -1.75 9.30
N PHE A 111 0.15 -3.01 8.93
CA PHE A 111 0.10 -4.09 9.89
C PHE A 111 0.76 -5.38 9.40
N TYR A 112 1.15 -6.19 10.38
CA TYR A 112 1.65 -7.54 10.19
C TYR A 112 1.08 -8.44 11.29
N GLY A 113 0.09 -9.25 10.94
CA GLY A 113 -0.84 -9.91 11.84
C GLY A 113 -1.40 -8.93 12.86
N SER A 114 -1.17 -9.20 14.14
CA SER A 114 -1.60 -8.35 15.25
C SER A 114 -0.77 -7.07 15.44
N VAL A 115 0.39 -6.94 14.80
CA VAL A 115 1.32 -5.83 15.03
C VAL A 115 0.94 -4.60 14.20
N ASP A 116 0.98 -3.43 14.83
CA ASP A 116 0.87 -2.11 14.18
C ASP A 116 2.24 -1.59 13.75
N LEU A 117 2.33 -1.11 12.51
CA LEU A 117 3.55 -0.70 11.84
C LEU A 117 3.32 0.57 11.01
N PHE A 118 4.41 1.08 10.44
CA PHE A 118 4.37 2.06 9.36
C PHE A 118 5.18 1.58 8.17
N PHE A 119 4.66 1.81 6.97
CA PHE A 119 5.38 1.62 5.72
C PHE A 119 5.66 2.97 5.07
N GLY A 120 6.83 3.10 4.45
CA GLY A 120 7.19 4.23 3.60
C GLY A 120 6.72 3.98 2.17
N LYS A 121 6.04 4.93 1.54
CA LYS A 121 5.67 4.79 0.13
C LYS A 121 6.23 5.96 -0.68
N PRO A 122 7.36 5.77 -1.36
CA PRO A 122 7.80 6.76 -2.32
C PRO A 122 6.86 6.76 -3.52
N GLU A 123 6.45 7.94 -3.98
CA GLU A 123 5.55 8.04 -5.12
C GLU A 123 5.75 9.31 -5.96
N LEU A 124 4.96 9.41 -7.05
CA LEU A 124 5.01 10.50 -8.02
C LEU A 124 6.45 10.90 -8.42
N VAL A 125 7.25 9.87 -8.71
CA VAL A 125 8.64 10.01 -9.15
C VAL A 125 8.67 10.64 -10.53
N ALA A 126 9.29 11.82 -10.65
CA ALA A 126 9.33 12.58 -11.89
C ALA A 126 10.73 13.11 -12.17
N THR A 127 11.08 13.21 -13.45
CA THR A 127 12.33 13.82 -13.92
C THR A 127 12.07 14.46 -15.26
N ASP A 128 12.46 15.73 -15.36
CA ASP A 128 12.37 16.53 -16.57
C ASP A 128 13.13 15.84 -17.71
N PRO A 129 12.58 15.76 -18.92
CA PRO A 129 13.21 15.05 -20.04
C PRO A 129 14.66 15.48 -20.33
N GLU A 130 15.01 16.76 -20.16
CA GLU A 130 16.37 17.28 -20.40
C GLU A 130 17.39 16.75 -19.35
N TYR A 131 16.91 16.23 -18.21
CA TYR A 131 17.71 15.79 -17.07
C TYR A 131 17.65 14.27 -16.82
N ARG A 132 16.98 13.53 -17.72
CA ARG A 132 16.95 12.06 -17.64
C ARG A 132 18.33 11.46 -17.87
N ASN A 133 18.53 10.25 -17.36
CA ASN A 133 19.79 9.49 -17.46
C ASN A 133 20.99 10.11 -16.73
N GLN A 134 20.78 11.11 -15.86
CA GLN A 134 21.83 11.72 -15.04
C GLN A 134 21.92 11.16 -13.61
N GLY A 135 21.18 10.08 -13.29
CA GLY A 135 21.23 9.42 -11.99
C GLY A 135 20.45 10.12 -10.86
N PHE A 136 19.65 11.14 -11.16
CA PHE A 136 18.92 11.94 -10.17
C PHE A 136 17.96 11.15 -9.29
N VAL A 137 17.13 10.27 -9.88
CA VAL A 137 16.23 9.41 -9.10
C VAL A 137 17.02 8.49 -8.15
N ARG A 138 18.20 8.00 -8.56
CA ARG A 138 19.08 7.20 -7.70
C ARG A 138 19.54 8.01 -6.49
N LYS A 139 19.98 9.25 -6.70
CA LYS A 139 20.42 10.15 -5.62
C LYS A 139 19.27 10.45 -4.66
N LEU A 140 18.12 10.89 -5.18
CA LEU A 140 16.93 11.18 -4.37
C LEU A 140 16.51 9.97 -3.53
N LEU A 141 16.45 8.77 -4.13
CA LEU A 141 16.07 7.57 -3.38
C LEU A 141 17.10 7.20 -2.31
N LYS A 142 18.38 7.12 -2.68
CA LYS A 142 19.44 6.59 -1.82
C LYS A 142 19.88 7.55 -0.73
N GLU A 143 19.92 8.85 -1.03
CA GLU A 143 20.50 9.87 -0.16
C GLU A 143 19.43 10.59 0.67
N MET A 144 18.16 10.55 0.28
CA MET A 144 17.08 11.25 0.99
C MET A 144 15.93 10.32 1.39
N ILE A 145 15.27 9.66 0.43
CA ILE A 145 14.01 8.95 0.68
C ILE A 145 14.20 7.70 1.55
N HIS A 146 15.15 6.82 1.20
CA HIS A 146 15.40 5.60 1.98
C HIS A 146 15.90 5.91 3.40
N PRO A 147 16.91 6.78 3.59
CA PRO A 147 17.35 7.15 4.94
C PRO A 147 16.26 7.80 5.78
N GLU A 148 15.46 8.71 5.20
CA GLU A 148 14.37 9.37 5.93
C GLU A 148 13.31 8.35 6.36
N SER A 149 12.90 7.46 5.47
CA SER A 149 11.94 6.38 5.76
C SER A 149 12.46 5.45 6.87
N ASP A 150 13.73 5.05 6.80
CA ASP A 150 14.36 4.18 7.80
C ASP A 150 14.50 4.89 9.17
N ALA A 151 14.84 6.20 9.18
CA ALA A 151 15.05 7.02 10.36
C ALA A 151 13.75 7.28 11.14
N ARG A 152 12.63 7.49 10.44
CA ARG A 152 11.30 7.62 11.08
C ARG A 152 10.66 6.28 11.44
N GLY A 153 11.38 5.18 11.28
CA GLY A 153 10.95 3.85 11.71
C GLY A 153 9.95 3.16 10.79
N ASP A 154 9.85 3.56 9.51
CA ASP A 154 9.15 2.70 8.55
C ASP A 154 9.93 1.38 8.43
N VAL A 155 9.24 0.25 8.56
CA VAL A 155 9.90 -1.07 8.57
C VAL A 155 10.12 -1.63 7.17
N LEU A 156 9.44 -1.05 6.17
CA LEU A 156 9.41 -1.46 4.79
C LEU A 156 9.07 -0.25 3.92
N GLN A 157 9.58 -0.24 2.68
CA GLN A 157 9.10 0.67 1.64
C GLN A 157 8.35 -0.07 0.53
N LEU A 158 7.28 0.52 0.02
CA LEU A 158 6.55 0.03 -1.16
C LEU A 158 6.40 1.12 -2.23
N ILE A 159 6.50 0.77 -3.50
CA ILE A 159 6.41 1.72 -4.61
C ILE A 159 5.70 1.11 -5.83
N PRO A 160 4.68 1.78 -6.40
CA PRO A 160 4.18 1.46 -7.73
C PRO A 160 5.19 1.95 -8.77
N GLY A 161 5.42 1.20 -9.83
CA GLY A 161 6.54 1.56 -10.69
C GLY A 161 6.64 0.93 -12.06
N ILE A 162 7.55 1.52 -12.83
CA ILE A 162 8.00 1.02 -14.11
C ILE A 162 8.61 -0.37 -13.90
N PRO A 163 8.17 -1.39 -14.64
CA PRO A 163 8.72 -2.74 -14.54
C PRO A 163 10.25 -2.74 -14.60
N HIS A 164 10.87 -3.52 -13.72
CA HIS A 164 12.32 -3.69 -13.58
C HIS A 164 13.14 -2.44 -13.16
N PHE A 165 12.61 -1.22 -13.26
CA PHE A 165 13.36 0.00 -12.96
C PHE A 165 13.79 0.06 -11.49
N TYR A 166 12.88 -0.17 -10.54
CA TYR A 166 13.15 0.00 -9.11
C TYR A 166 14.01 -1.11 -8.49
N ARG A 167 14.20 -2.24 -9.18
CA ARG A 167 15.10 -3.32 -8.73
C ARG A 167 16.54 -2.84 -8.56
N GLN A 168 16.97 -1.83 -9.33
CA GLN A 168 18.30 -1.24 -9.21
C GLN A 168 18.54 -0.45 -7.90
N PHE A 169 17.49 -0.25 -7.10
CA PHE A 169 17.48 0.42 -5.80
C PHE A 169 17.10 -0.54 -4.67
N GLY A 170 17.17 -1.85 -4.93
CA GLY A 170 16.96 -2.88 -3.91
C GLY A 170 15.51 -3.21 -3.60
N TYR A 171 14.60 -2.93 -4.53
CA TYR A 171 13.22 -3.37 -4.44
C TYR A 171 12.99 -4.71 -5.15
N GLU A 172 12.05 -5.50 -4.66
CA GLU A 172 11.53 -6.73 -5.29
C GLU A 172 10.00 -6.76 -5.19
N TYR A 173 9.30 -7.42 -6.12
CA TYR A 173 7.85 -7.61 -6.01
C TYR A 173 7.50 -8.51 -4.83
N ALA A 174 6.96 -7.92 -3.76
CA ALA A 174 6.63 -8.65 -2.54
C ALA A 174 5.33 -8.19 -1.87
N LEU A 175 4.61 -7.22 -2.44
CA LEU A 175 3.26 -6.88 -2.00
C LEU A 175 2.36 -6.75 -3.22
N CYS A 176 1.08 -7.06 -3.07
CA CYS A 176 0.12 -7.02 -4.16
C CYS A 176 -1.20 -6.40 -3.72
N SER A 177 -1.79 -5.57 -4.60
CA SER A 177 -3.20 -5.22 -4.50
C SER A 177 -4.06 -6.41 -4.93
N PHE A 178 -5.32 -6.40 -4.53
CA PHE A 178 -6.32 -7.33 -5.06
C PHE A 178 -6.94 -6.78 -6.35
N ASN A 179 -7.47 -7.68 -7.17
CA ASN A 179 -8.28 -7.31 -8.34
C ASN A 179 -9.72 -7.03 -7.91
N SER A 180 -10.41 -6.20 -8.69
CA SER A 180 -11.83 -5.92 -8.46
C SER A 180 -12.70 -6.97 -9.13
N GLY A 181 -13.73 -7.44 -8.43
CA GLY A 181 -14.89 -8.05 -9.08
C GLY A 181 -15.75 -7.00 -9.76
N LYS A 182 -16.76 -7.42 -10.51
CA LYS A 182 -17.63 -6.50 -11.25
C LYS A 182 -19.09 -6.96 -11.25
N ILE A 183 -19.98 -6.07 -10.84
CA ILE A 183 -21.41 -6.18 -11.13
C ILE A 183 -21.62 -5.49 -12.48
N GLU A 184 -21.94 -6.26 -13.52
CA GLU A 184 -21.97 -5.74 -14.90
C GLU A 184 -23.04 -4.68 -15.11
N ASP A 185 -24.15 -4.80 -14.40
CA ASP A 185 -25.34 -3.96 -14.55
C ASP A 185 -26.04 -3.84 -13.19
N VAL A 186 -25.99 -2.64 -12.60
CA VAL A 186 -26.61 -2.36 -11.30
C VAL A 186 -28.14 -2.52 -11.31
N GLU A 187 -28.80 -2.53 -12.46
CA GLU A 187 -30.24 -2.72 -12.53
C GLU A 187 -30.66 -4.16 -12.25
N LYS A 188 -29.73 -5.11 -12.42
CA LYS A 188 -29.92 -6.53 -12.11
C LYS A 188 -29.74 -6.86 -10.63
N LEU A 189 -29.38 -5.87 -9.80
CA LEU A 189 -29.40 -6.05 -8.35
C LEU A 189 -30.81 -6.49 -7.91
N PRO A 190 -30.92 -7.45 -6.97
CA PRO A 190 -32.18 -7.83 -6.36
C PRO A 190 -32.98 -6.58 -5.94
N LYS A 191 -34.22 -6.50 -6.40
CA LYS A 191 -35.11 -5.37 -6.09
C LYS A 191 -35.55 -5.45 -4.62
N LEU A 192 -35.96 -4.31 -4.08
CA LEU A 192 -36.63 -4.25 -2.79
C LEU A 192 -37.85 -5.19 -2.80
N GLY A 193 -38.08 -5.91 -1.71
CA GLY A 193 -39.20 -6.85 -1.61
C GLY A 193 -40.53 -6.15 -1.82
N LYS A 194 -41.50 -6.81 -2.46
CA LYS A 194 -42.80 -6.18 -2.81
C LYS A 194 -43.56 -5.63 -1.60
N ASP A 195 -43.36 -6.23 -0.43
CA ASP A 195 -44.00 -5.83 0.82
C ASP A 195 -43.22 -4.74 1.58
N GLN A 196 -42.01 -4.42 1.13
CA GLN A 196 -41.17 -3.38 1.72
C GLN A 196 -41.35 -2.07 0.96
N LYS A 197 -41.81 -1.03 1.66
CA LYS A 197 -42.00 0.32 1.08
C LYS A 197 -40.71 1.16 1.08
N MET A 198 -39.69 0.74 1.84
CA MET A 198 -38.49 1.51 2.09
C MET A 198 -37.30 0.59 2.34
N GLU A 199 -36.12 1.08 2.00
CA GLU A 199 -34.86 0.41 2.31
C GLU A 199 -34.64 0.33 3.84
N PRO A 200 -34.29 -0.85 4.38
CA PRO A 200 -34.00 -1.01 5.81
C PRO A 200 -32.71 -0.30 6.24
N TYR A 201 -31.80 -0.04 5.29
CA TYR A 201 -30.56 0.70 5.52
C TYR A 201 -30.46 1.87 4.54
N ARG A 202 -30.07 3.04 5.04
CA ARG A 202 -29.86 4.26 4.26
C ARG A 202 -28.40 4.68 4.30
N LEU A 203 -28.00 5.46 3.30
CA LEU A 203 -26.65 6.02 3.21
C LEU A 203 -26.71 7.53 3.40
N ARG A 204 -25.86 8.06 4.29
CA ARG A 204 -25.62 9.50 4.42
C ARG A 204 -24.14 9.81 4.25
N LYS A 205 -23.82 10.99 3.75
CA LYS A 205 -22.42 11.44 3.68
C LYS A 205 -21.85 11.54 5.10
N ALA A 206 -20.62 11.08 5.28
CA ALA A 206 -19.89 11.30 6.53
C ALA A 206 -19.54 12.80 6.72
N THR A 207 -19.52 13.24 7.97
CA THR A 207 -19.08 14.58 8.40
C THR A 207 -17.90 14.47 9.38
N GLU A 208 -17.30 15.59 9.75
CA GLU A 208 -16.22 15.63 10.75
C GLU A 208 -16.61 14.96 12.07
N ASP A 209 -17.88 15.08 12.47
CA ASP A 209 -18.41 14.46 13.69
C ASP A 209 -18.38 12.92 13.63
N ASP A 210 -18.35 12.34 12.44
CA ASP A 210 -18.28 10.89 12.23
C ASP A 210 -16.84 10.34 12.31
N ILE A 211 -15.81 11.18 12.34
CA ILE A 211 -14.40 10.73 12.33
C ILE A 211 -14.10 9.74 13.47
N PRO A 212 -14.49 9.98 14.73
CA PRO A 212 -14.27 9.00 15.81
C PRO A 212 -14.93 7.65 15.52
N TYR A 213 -16.15 7.67 14.96
CA TYR A 213 -16.86 6.45 14.58
C TYR A 213 -16.14 5.71 13.44
N LEU A 214 -15.75 6.42 12.37
CA LEU A 214 -15.01 5.85 11.24
C LEU A 214 -13.68 5.22 11.68
N VAL A 215 -12.91 5.88 12.55
CA VAL A 215 -11.69 5.33 13.14
C VAL A 215 -11.98 4.02 13.89
N SER A 216 -13.03 4.00 14.72
CA SER A 216 -13.41 2.81 15.49
C SER A 216 -13.85 1.63 14.60
N MET A 217 -14.42 1.93 13.43
CA MET A 217 -14.89 0.94 12.45
C MET A 217 -13.79 0.48 11.49
N SER A 218 -12.65 1.18 11.43
CA SER A 218 -11.55 0.94 10.47
C SER A 218 -10.45 0.04 11.00
N THR A 219 -10.75 -0.82 11.99
CA THR A 219 -9.79 -1.81 12.45
C THR A 219 -9.48 -2.81 11.35
N LYS A 220 -8.27 -3.39 11.39
CA LYS A 220 -7.73 -4.28 10.34
C LYS A 220 -8.69 -5.42 10.02
N ASP A 221 -9.24 -6.04 11.06
CA ASP A 221 -10.20 -7.14 11.01
C ASP A 221 -11.58 -6.74 10.47
N ARG A 222 -11.97 -5.46 10.60
CA ARG A 222 -13.24 -4.96 10.06
C ARG A 222 -13.13 -4.56 8.59
N VAL A 223 -12.01 -3.97 8.19
CA VAL A 223 -11.77 -3.56 6.79
C VAL A 223 -11.47 -4.77 5.91
N ASP A 224 -10.68 -5.72 6.41
CA ASP A 224 -10.36 -6.97 5.71
C ASP A 224 -10.07 -8.10 6.71
N PRO A 225 -11.09 -8.89 7.09
CA PRO A 225 -10.94 -9.93 8.11
C PRO A 225 -9.99 -11.06 7.72
N CYS A 226 -9.63 -11.17 6.43
CA CYS A 226 -8.78 -12.24 5.92
C CYS A 226 -7.33 -11.81 5.74
N ALA A 227 -7.04 -10.51 5.72
CA ALA A 227 -5.70 -10.01 5.51
C ALA A 227 -4.84 -10.13 6.77
N GLU A 228 -3.61 -10.61 6.60
CA GLU A 228 -2.61 -10.64 7.67
C GLU A 228 -1.50 -9.61 7.46
N VAL A 229 -1.36 -9.04 6.27
CA VAL A 229 -0.40 -7.96 6.01
C VAL A 229 -1.08 -6.90 5.17
N GLY A 230 -0.93 -5.63 5.53
CA GLY A 230 -1.59 -4.60 4.74
C GLY A 230 -1.54 -3.21 5.34
N LEU A 231 -2.40 -2.36 4.81
CA LEU A 231 -2.61 -0.97 5.18
C LEU A 231 -3.96 -0.83 5.88
N TYR A 232 -4.11 0.16 6.75
CA TYR A 232 -5.39 0.47 7.38
C TYR A 232 -5.58 1.97 7.60
N TYR A 233 -6.80 2.39 7.91
CA TYR A 233 -7.18 3.80 7.96
C TYR A 233 -7.14 4.34 9.40
N GLY A 234 -6.32 5.37 9.62
CA GLY A 234 -6.25 6.10 10.88
C GLY A 234 -7.07 7.40 10.87
N GLN A 235 -6.96 8.16 11.96
CA GLN A 235 -7.62 9.45 12.11
C GLN A 235 -7.22 10.43 11.00
N GLU A 236 -5.95 10.47 10.63
CA GLU A 236 -5.45 11.35 9.56
C GLU A 236 -6.10 11.09 8.20
N TYR A 237 -6.39 9.81 7.89
CA TYR A 237 -7.06 9.43 6.66
C TYR A 237 -8.49 9.94 6.64
N TRP A 238 -9.22 9.76 7.74
CA TRP A 238 -10.60 10.20 7.84
C TRP A 238 -10.72 11.71 7.88
N GLN A 239 -9.82 12.40 8.58
CA GLN A 239 -9.72 13.86 8.57
C GLN A 239 -9.52 14.39 7.14
N TRP A 240 -8.60 13.79 6.38
CA TRP A 240 -8.35 14.18 5.00
C TRP A 240 -9.57 13.95 4.09
N THR A 241 -10.09 12.73 4.09
CA THR A 241 -11.10 12.29 3.13
C THR A 241 -12.49 12.84 3.41
N VAL A 242 -12.82 13.15 4.68
CA VAL A 242 -14.12 13.68 5.07
C VAL A 242 -14.15 15.20 5.11
N HIS A 243 -13.00 15.84 5.43
CA HIS A 243 -12.93 17.29 5.61
C HIS A 243 -11.85 17.98 4.79
N ASP A 244 -10.57 17.69 5.04
CA ASP A 244 -9.49 18.59 4.57
C ASP A 244 -9.37 18.65 3.05
N ILE A 245 -9.70 17.57 2.33
CA ILE A 245 -9.68 17.54 0.87
C ILE A 245 -10.63 18.59 0.27
N TYR A 246 -11.75 18.88 0.93
CA TYR A 246 -12.74 19.86 0.48
C TYR A 246 -12.33 21.31 0.78
N GLN A 247 -11.28 21.51 1.60
CA GLN A 247 -10.69 22.82 1.88
C GLN A 247 -9.61 23.21 0.85
N VAL A 248 -9.27 22.30 -0.06
CA VAL A 248 -8.29 22.52 -1.13
C VAL A 248 -9.03 22.90 -2.42
N PRO A 249 -8.51 23.79 -3.28
CA PRO A 249 -9.07 24.02 -4.60
C PRO A 249 -9.07 22.72 -5.43
N LEU A 250 -10.25 22.14 -5.63
CA LEU A 250 -10.47 20.93 -6.40
C LEU A 250 -10.99 21.26 -7.80
N ASN A 251 -10.37 20.69 -8.82
CA ASN A 251 -10.95 20.58 -10.15
C ASN A 251 -11.94 19.41 -10.15
N LYS A 252 -13.24 19.71 -10.14
CA LYS A 252 -14.32 18.71 -10.09
C LYS A 252 -14.25 17.63 -11.17
N LYS A 253 -13.59 17.88 -12.31
CA LYS A 253 -13.41 16.86 -13.37
C LYS A 253 -12.35 15.81 -13.01
N ILE A 254 -11.34 16.17 -12.21
CA ILE A 254 -10.06 15.45 -12.08
C ILE A 254 -9.76 15.05 -10.64
N ASP A 255 -10.01 15.96 -9.70
CA ASP A 255 -9.95 15.74 -8.25
C ASP A 255 -11.17 14.94 -7.77
N ARG A 256 -11.51 13.85 -8.48
CA ARG A 256 -12.71 13.05 -8.21
C ARG A 256 -12.59 12.38 -6.84
N ASN A 257 -13.64 12.51 -6.04
CA ASN A 257 -13.62 12.16 -4.62
C ASN A 257 -13.65 10.65 -4.38
N ARG A 258 -13.09 10.25 -3.25
CA ARG A 258 -13.61 9.11 -2.50
C ARG A 258 -14.82 9.61 -1.72
N ASP A 259 -15.96 8.96 -1.86
CA ASP A 259 -17.18 9.27 -1.12
C ASP A 259 -17.31 8.31 0.06
N SER A 260 -17.13 8.85 1.26
CA SER A 260 -17.29 8.15 2.54
C SER A 260 -18.75 8.32 3.01
N GLN A 261 -19.46 7.20 3.17
CA GLN A 261 -20.87 7.18 3.54
C GLN A 261 -21.09 6.33 4.80
N ILE A 262 -21.88 6.85 5.73
CA ILE A 262 -22.35 6.11 6.90
C ILE A 262 -23.59 5.31 6.52
N VAL A 263 -23.62 4.04 6.94
CA VAL A 263 -24.78 3.17 6.83
C VAL A 263 -25.62 3.34 8.09
N VAL A 264 -26.89 3.72 7.90
CA VAL A 264 -27.83 4.01 8.99
C VAL A 264 -28.99 3.03 8.91
N ASP A 265 -29.32 2.39 10.03
CA ASP A 265 -30.55 1.61 10.16
C ASP A 265 -31.77 2.56 10.12
N ALA A 266 -32.68 2.31 9.17
CA ALA A 266 -33.81 3.19 8.93
C ALA A 266 -34.90 3.12 10.01
N ALA A 267 -34.94 2.05 10.79
CA ALA A 267 -35.92 1.83 11.86
C ALA A 267 -35.45 2.44 13.18
N THR A 268 -34.17 2.29 13.51
CA THR A 268 -33.61 2.77 14.79
C THR A 268 -32.93 4.14 14.67
N GLY A 269 -32.48 4.51 13.48
CA GLY A 269 -31.64 5.69 13.26
C GLY A 269 -30.18 5.49 13.68
N GLU A 270 -29.78 4.29 14.08
CA GLU A 270 -28.41 4.00 14.49
C GLU A 270 -27.46 3.88 13.31
N ASP A 271 -26.22 4.35 13.49
CA ASP A 271 -25.13 4.08 12.57
C ASP A 271 -24.66 2.61 12.75
N VAL A 272 -24.73 1.83 11.67
CA VAL A 272 -24.45 0.38 11.66
C VAL A 272 -23.28 0.00 10.77
N GLY A 273 -22.67 0.95 10.07
CA GLY A 273 -21.51 0.66 9.22
C GLY A 273 -21.05 1.87 8.44
N PHE A 274 -20.10 1.66 7.53
CA PHE A 274 -19.70 2.66 6.54
C PHE A 274 -19.24 2.00 5.24
N THR A 275 -19.26 2.77 4.17
CA THR A 275 -18.74 2.38 2.87
C THR A 275 -17.95 3.52 2.25
N VAL A 276 -16.90 3.20 1.51
CA VAL A 276 -16.11 4.15 0.72
C VAL A 276 -16.21 3.74 -0.75
N THR A 277 -16.54 4.70 -1.59
CA THR A 277 -16.55 4.51 -3.04
C THR A 277 -15.66 5.50 -3.76
N SER A 278 -15.12 5.13 -4.92
CA SER A 278 -14.40 6.03 -5.83
C SER A 278 -15.02 6.00 -7.21
N GLN A 279 -14.84 7.07 -7.98
CA GLN A 279 -15.39 7.22 -9.35
C GLN A 279 -14.32 7.53 -10.41
N ALA A 280 -13.05 7.26 -10.11
CA ALA A 280 -11.94 7.47 -11.03
C ALA A 280 -12.08 6.64 -12.32
N PHE A 281 -12.56 5.40 -12.20
CA PHE A 281 -12.74 4.45 -13.31
C PHE A 281 -14.15 3.83 -13.34
N GLY A 282 -15.15 4.65 -13.01
CA GLY A 282 -16.51 4.20 -12.71
C GLY A 282 -16.70 3.92 -11.22
N LEU A 283 -17.95 3.68 -10.81
CA LEU A 283 -18.29 3.43 -9.41
C LEU A 283 -17.57 2.18 -8.90
N LYS A 284 -16.67 2.36 -7.94
CA LYS A 284 -15.92 1.29 -7.30
C LYS A 284 -16.15 1.34 -5.79
N ILE A 285 -16.53 0.21 -5.20
CA ILE A 285 -16.50 0.03 -3.74
C ILE A 285 -15.06 -0.27 -3.33
N GLU A 286 -14.53 0.50 -2.41
CA GLU A 286 -13.16 0.35 -1.87
C GLU A 286 -13.15 -0.13 -0.43
N VAL A 287 -14.20 0.20 0.34
CA VAL A 287 -14.37 -0.26 1.72
C VAL A 287 -15.86 -0.56 1.95
N PHE A 288 -16.16 -1.67 2.63
CA PHE A 288 -17.51 -2.05 3.00
C PHE A 288 -17.51 -2.69 4.37
N VAL A 289 -17.95 -1.95 5.39
CA VAL A 289 -17.95 -2.42 6.78
C VAL A 289 -19.34 -2.30 7.37
N VAL A 290 -19.81 -3.37 8.00
CA VAL A 290 -21.03 -3.43 8.80
C VAL A 290 -20.65 -3.91 10.20
N ASP A 291 -21.14 -3.22 11.23
CA ASP A 291 -20.96 -3.65 12.61
C ASP A 291 -21.84 -4.89 12.86
N SER A 292 -21.18 -6.04 12.99
CA SER A 292 -21.85 -7.32 13.20
C SER A 292 -22.61 -7.41 14.53
N SER A 293 -22.35 -6.50 15.48
CA SER A 293 -23.15 -6.41 16.72
C SER A 293 -24.50 -5.70 16.51
N LYS A 294 -24.66 -4.97 15.40
CA LYS A 294 -25.85 -4.18 15.10
C LYS A 294 -26.64 -4.70 13.90
N ALA A 295 -25.96 -5.25 12.90
CA ALA A 295 -26.61 -5.72 11.67
C ALA A 295 -25.88 -6.91 11.07
N PHE A 296 -26.64 -7.83 10.46
CA PHE A 296 -26.07 -8.88 9.64
C PHE A 296 -25.69 -8.34 8.26
N ILE A 297 -24.44 -8.55 7.85
CA ILE A 297 -23.95 -8.09 6.54
C ILE A 297 -24.79 -8.64 5.37
N SER A 298 -25.36 -9.84 5.49
CA SER A 298 -26.27 -10.43 4.50
C SER A 298 -27.57 -9.66 4.32
N GLU A 299 -28.07 -9.02 5.38
CA GLU A 299 -29.28 -8.19 5.34
C GLU A 299 -28.97 -6.79 4.81
N ALA A 300 -27.81 -6.24 5.18
CA ALA A 300 -27.39 -4.90 4.80
C ALA A 300 -26.87 -4.80 3.35
N LEU A 301 -26.34 -5.90 2.79
CA LEU A 301 -25.66 -5.91 1.49
C LEU A 301 -26.45 -5.25 0.37
N TYR A 302 -27.59 -5.82 -0.02
CA TYR A 302 -28.35 -5.31 -1.17
C TYR A 302 -28.97 -3.93 -0.94
N PRO A 303 -29.51 -3.58 0.24
CA PRO A 303 -29.90 -2.21 0.55
C PRO A 303 -28.79 -1.19 0.35
N ILE A 304 -27.56 -1.49 0.82
CA ILE A 304 -26.40 -0.62 0.63
C ILE A 304 -26.06 -0.51 -0.87
N LEU A 305 -25.99 -1.63 -1.60
CA LEU A 305 -25.66 -1.61 -3.04
C LEU A 305 -26.69 -0.81 -3.85
N ARG A 306 -27.98 -0.93 -3.53
CA ARG A 306 -29.04 -0.13 -4.17
C ARG A 306 -28.91 1.36 -3.83
N GLY A 307 -28.59 1.68 -2.57
CA GLY A 307 -28.30 3.06 -2.15
C GLY A 307 -27.11 3.67 -2.90
N LEU A 308 -26.02 2.92 -3.04
CA LEU A 308 -24.84 3.33 -3.80
C LEU A 308 -25.17 3.54 -5.28
N ALA A 309 -25.90 2.61 -5.90
CA ALA A 309 -26.34 2.75 -7.29
C ALA A 309 -27.27 3.96 -7.49
N ALA A 310 -28.18 4.24 -6.54
CA ALA A 310 -29.05 5.41 -6.60
C ALA A 310 -28.28 6.73 -6.47
N ASN A 311 -27.28 6.79 -5.57
CA ASN A 311 -26.41 7.95 -5.42
C ASN A 311 -25.57 8.19 -6.68
N GLU A 312 -25.03 7.13 -7.27
CA GLU A 312 -24.26 7.21 -8.50
C GLU A 312 -25.12 7.62 -9.70
N LYS A 313 -26.35 7.09 -9.82
CA LYS A 313 -27.29 7.51 -10.87
C LYS A 313 -27.52 9.02 -10.83
N LYS A 314 -27.85 9.58 -9.66
CA LYS A 314 -28.02 11.04 -9.49
C LYS A 314 -26.78 11.82 -9.90
N ARG A 315 -25.60 11.32 -9.56
CA ARG A 315 -24.32 11.95 -9.93
C ARG A 315 -24.11 11.92 -11.44
N LEU A 316 -24.36 10.78 -12.09
CA LEU A 316 -24.23 10.62 -13.54
C LEU A 316 -25.25 11.47 -14.30
N GLU A 317 -26.48 11.60 -13.81
CA GLU A 317 -27.49 12.51 -14.35
C GLU A 317 -27.04 13.97 -14.27
N ALA A 318 -26.50 14.39 -13.12
CA ALA A 318 -25.97 15.74 -12.94
C ALA A 318 -24.75 16.01 -13.85
N LEU A 319 -23.87 15.03 -14.02
CA LEU A 319 -22.74 15.13 -14.96
C LEU A 319 -23.20 15.24 -16.40
N LYS A 320 -24.16 14.41 -16.81
CA LYS A 320 -24.73 14.43 -18.16
C LYS A 320 -25.40 15.77 -18.46
N ALA A 321 -26.12 16.34 -17.49
CA ALA A 321 -26.75 17.65 -17.64
C ALA A 321 -25.75 18.82 -17.66
N ALA A 322 -24.58 18.67 -17.04
CA ALA A 322 -23.53 19.69 -17.01
C ALA A 322 -22.52 19.59 -18.17
N GLU A 323 -22.54 18.50 -18.94
CA GLU A 323 -21.67 18.32 -20.10
C GLU A 323 -22.17 19.17 -21.27
N THR A 324 -21.26 19.98 -21.82
CA THR A 324 -21.55 20.92 -22.90
C THR A 324 -21.40 20.28 -24.27
N ASP A 325 -20.61 19.21 -24.37
CA ASP A 325 -20.44 18.43 -25.58
C ASP A 325 -21.51 17.33 -25.67
N ALA A 326 -22.33 17.37 -26.73
CA ALA A 326 -23.44 16.44 -26.90
C ALA A 326 -22.98 14.98 -27.09
N GLU A 327 -21.85 14.75 -27.77
CA GLU A 327 -21.33 13.41 -28.00
C GLU A 327 -20.76 12.81 -26.71
N GLU A 328 -20.08 13.63 -25.90
CA GLU A 328 -19.60 13.20 -24.59
C GLU A 328 -20.75 12.97 -23.60
N ALA A 329 -21.79 13.81 -23.64
CA ALA A 329 -23.00 13.63 -22.82
C ALA A 329 -23.73 12.31 -23.15
N GLU A 330 -23.78 11.91 -24.42
CA GLU A 330 -24.40 10.65 -24.84
C GLU A 330 -23.64 9.41 -24.30
N LYS A 331 -22.31 9.50 -24.21
CA LYS A 331 -21.46 8.43 -23.64
C LYS A 331 -21.70 8.21 -22.14
N ILE A 332 -22.26 9.20 -21.43
CA ILE A 332 -22.60 9.07 -20.00
C ILE A 332 -23.89 8.23 -19.86
N LYS A 333 -23.71 6.97 -19.46
CA LYS A 333 -24.79 6.05 -19.11
C LYS A 333 -25.26 6.35 -17.68
N THR A 334 -26.51 6.79 -17.52
CA THR A 334 -27.14 7.03 -16.21
C THR A 334 -27.87 5.81 -15.66
N GLU A 335 -28.04 4.80 -16.51
CA GLU A 335 -28.75 3.54 -16.28
C GLU A 335 -27.90 2.38 -16.77
N GLY A 336 -28.13 1.19 -16.21
CA GLY A 336 -27.40 -0.02 -16.58
C GLY A 336 -25.87 0.06 -16.48
N PHE A 337 -25.32 0.96 -15.66
CA PHE A 337 -23.88 1.10 -15.48
C PHE A 337 -23.33 -0.03 -14.60
N SER A 338 -22.03 -0.28 -14.71
CA SER A 338 -21.36 -1.30 -13.90
C SER A 338 -20.83 -0.74 -12.58
N MET A 339 -20.75 -1.60 -11.57
CA MET A 339 -20.13 -1.31 -10.28
C MET A 339 -18.96 -2.25 -10.06
N LEU A 340 -17.77 -1.70 -9.82
CA LEU A 340 -16.59 -2.46 -9.43
C LEU A 340 -16.64 -2.77 -7.93
N VAL A 341 -16.36 -4.02 -7.58
CA VAL A 341 -16.22 -4.47 -6.20
C VAL A 341 -14.72 -4.61 -5.93
N GLY A 342 -14.11 -3.50 -5.55
CA GLY A 342 -12.69 -3.42 -5.17
C GLY A 342 -12.47 -3.90 -3.75
N LEU A 343 -12.88 -5.14 -3.48
CA LEU A 343 -12.67 -5.83 -2.21
C LEU A 343 -11.97 -7.16 -2.50
N PRO A 344 -11.12 -7.67 -1.59
CA PRO A 344 -10.46 -8.97 -1.78
C PRO A 344 -11.48 -10.09 -2.01
N GLN A 345 -11.10 -11.12 -2.78
CA GLN A 345 -11.99 -12.24 -3.08
C GLN A 345 -12.50 -12.96 -1.81
N ALA A 346 -11.68 -13.03 -0.78
CA ALA A 346 -12.04 -13.64 0.51
C ALA A 346 -13.02 -12.78 1.34
N HIS A 347 -13.22 -11.51 0.98
CA HIS A 347 -14.10 -10.60 1.72
C HIS A 347 -15.55 -11.12 1.73
N PRO A 348 -16.29 -11.06 2.86
CA PRO A 348 -17.65 -11.60 2.96
C PRO A 348 -18.63 -11.06 1.90
N VAL A 349 -18.51 -9.78 1.52
CA VAL A 349 -19.30 -9.19 0.41
C VAL A 349 -19.09 -9.95 -0.90
N CYS A 350 -17.85 -10.28 -1.25
CA CYS A 350 -17.53 -11.02 -2.47
C CYS A 350 -18.11 -12.44 -2.42
N GLN A 351 -18.09 -13.07 -1.24
CA GLN A 351 -18.68 -14.40 -1.03
C GLN A 351 -20.22 -14.37 -1.16
N LEU A 352 -20.88 -13.36 -0.59
CA LEU A 352 -22.34 -13.20 -0.62
C LEU A 352 -22.88 -12.80 -1.99
N LEU A 353 -22.13 -12.02 -2.76
CA LEU A 353 -22.52 -11.64 -4.12
C LEU A 353 -22.57 -12.84 -5.06
N GLY A 354 -21.70 -13.84 -4.87
CA GLY A 354 -21.70 -15.08 -5.65
C GLY A 354 -21.89 -14.84 -7.15
N PRO A 355 -22.94 -15.40 -7.79
CA PRO A 355 -23.18 -15.27 -9.23
C PRO A 355 -23.64 -13.87 -9.69
N THR A 356 -24.01 -12.96 -8.77
CA THR A 356 -24.38 -11.58 -9.10
C THR A 356 -23.17 -10.74 -9.52
N MET A 357 -21.96 -11.20 -9.22
CA MET A 357 -20.71 -10.52 -9.54
C MET A 357 -19.84 -11.41 -10.43
N THR A 358 -19.31 -10.85 -11.51
CA THR A 358 -18.18 -11.43 -12.23
C THR A 358 -16.96 -11.39 -11.30
N PRO A 359 -16.36 -12.55 -10.95
CA PRO A 359 -15.21 -12.56 -10.04
C PRO A 359 -14.01 -11.82 -10.66
N PRO A 360 -13.08 -11.32 -9.83
CA PRO A 360 -11.82 -10.77 -10.33
C PRO A 360 -11.08 -11.80 -11.20
N GLY A 361 -10.25 -11.31 -12.13
CA GLY A 361 -9.41 -12.15 -12.97
C GLY A 361 -8.50 -13.07 -12.15
N LYS A 362 -8.09 -14.22 -12.74
CA LYS A 362 -7.28 -15.24 -12.06
C LYS A 362 -5.88 -14.79 -11.67
N LEU A 363 -5.37 -13.75 -12.31
CA LEU A 363 -4.07 -13.17 -11.97
C LEU A 363 -4.22 -12.27 -10.75
N PRO A 364 -3.17 -12.10 -9.93
CA PRO A 364 -3.18 -11.12 -8.85
C PRO A 364 -3.32 -9.69 -9.42
N GLY A 365 -3.65 -8.74 -8.55
CA GLY A 365 -3.78 -7.34 -8.92
C GLY A 365 -2.43 -6.67 -9.20
N PHE A 366 -2.39 -5.36 -9.00
CA PHE A 366 -1.18 -4.59 -9.21
C PHE A 366 -0.12 -4.98 -8.17
N ARG A 367 1.07 -5.35 -8.63
CA ARG A 367 2.19 -5.71 -7.75
C ARG A 367 3.03 -4.49 -7.42
N PHE A 368 3.30 -4.33 -6.14
CA PHE A 368 4.20 -3.30 -5.62
C PHE A 368 5.62 -3.83 -5.52
N PHE A 369 6.55 -2.98 -5.92
CA PHE A 369 7.95 -3.13 -5.55
C PHE A 369 8.09 -2.83 -4.07
N THR A 370 8.80 -3.68 -3.36
CA THR A 370 8.93 -3.67 -1.91
C THR A 370 10.39 -3.78 -1.51
N ARG A 371 10.81 -3.00 -0.52
CA ARG A 371 12.17 -2.97 0.01
C ARG A 371 12.14 -3.14 1.52
N ILE A 372 12.97 -4.05 2.03
CA ILE A 372 13.26 -4.21 3.46
C ILE A 372 14.78 -4.15 3.60
N ALA A 373 15.33 -2.98 3.97
CA ALA A 373 16.77 -2.77 4.05
C ALA A 373 17.47 -3.64 5.10
N ASP A 374 16.75 -3.96 6.17
CA ASP A 374 17.27 -4.66 7.33
C ASP A 374 16.23 -5.67 7.83
N TYR A 375 16.42 -6.93 7.43
CA TYR A 375 15.53 -8.01 7.87
C TYR A 375 15.58 -8.24 9.38
N ALA A 376 16.71 -7.99 10.05
CA ALA A 376 16.77 -8.15 11.51
C ALA A 376 15.89 -7.09 12.20
N LYS A 377 15.92 -5.84 11.74
CA LYS A 377 15.03 -4.78 12.23
C LYS A 377 13.56 -5.11 11.96
N PHE A 378 13.24 -5.61 10.76
CA PHE A 378 11.88 -6.02 10.42
C PHE A 378 11.39 -7.16 11.33
N ILE A 379 12.17 -8.23 11.47
CA ILE A 379 11.81 -9.40 12.28
C ILE A 379 11.64 -9.04 13.76
N LYS A 380 12.47 -8.13 14.30
CA LYS A 380 12.27 -7.57 15.65
C LYS A 380 10.94 -6.85 15.77
N ALA A 381 10.56 -6.05 14.78
CA ALA A 381 9.30 -5.32 14.80
C ALA A 381 8.08 -6.25 14.79
N VAL A 382 8.14 -7.36 14.03
CA VAL A 382 7.03 -8.33 13.92
C VAL A 382 7.14 -9.54 14.85
N GLN A 383 8.16 -9.57 15.72
CA GLN A 383 8.44 -10.67 16.64
C GLN A 383 7.20 -11.15 17.42
N PRO A 384 6.33 -10.28 17.98
CA PRO A 384 5.14 -10.74 18.70
C PRO A 384 4.22 -11.63 17.86
N GLU A 385 4.04 -11.31 16.58
CA GLU A 385 3.21 -12.12 15.68
C GLU A 385 3.90 -13.45 15.33
N LEU A 386 5.21 -13.42 15.07
CA LEU A 386 5.97 -14.63 14.75
C LEU A 386 6.00 -15.62 15.92
N GLU A 387 6.17 -15.13 17.15
CA GLU A 387 6.10 -15.95 18.35
C GLU A 387 4.68 -16.50 18.60
N LYS A 388 3.64 -15.71 18.32
CA LYS A 388 2.25 -16.15 18.40
C LYS A 388 1.97 -17.28 17.39
N ARG A 389 2.42 -17.13 16.14
CA ARG A 389 2.33 -18.19 15.11
C ARG A 389 3.04 -19.46 15.56
N LEU A 390 4.27 -19.33 16.07
CA LEU A 390 5.04 -20.46 16.56
C LEU A 390 4.36 -21.17 17.75
N ALA A 391 3.83 -20.41 18.71
CA ALA A 391 3.12 -20.94 19.87
C ALA A 391 1.84 -21.70 19.50
N ASN A 392 1.17 -21.29 18.42
CA ASN A 392 -0.06 -21.93 17.91
C ASN A 392 0.21 -23.01 16.85
N SER A 393 1.40 -23.62 16.85
CA SER A 393 1.83 -24.59 15.84
C SER A 393 2.34 -25.90 16.46
N PRO A 394 2.52 -26.97 15.66
CA PRO A 394 3.17 -28.20 16.10
C PRO A 394 4.64 -28.02 16.56
N MET A 395 5.26 -26.87 16.28
CA MET A 395 6.62 -26.53 16.68
C MET A 395 6.66 -25.59 17.89
N ALA A 396 5.55 -25.48 18.64
CA ALA A 396 5.51 -24.74 19.90
C ALA A 396 6.62 -25.18 20.87
N GLY A 397 7.25 -24.23 21.55
CA GLY A 397 8.35 -24.53 22.48
C GLY A 397 9.71 -24.82 21.83
N THR A 398 9.85 -24.66 20.51
CA THR A 398 11.12 -24.90 19.80
C THR A 398 12.28 -24.10 20.40
N THR A 399 13.41 -24.77 20.62
CA THR A 399 14.69 -24.18 21.00
C THR A 399 15.72 -24.53 19.92
N GLY A 400 16.47 -23.54 19.44
CA GLY A 400 17.42 -23.72 18.35
C GLY A 400 17.77 -22.41 17.65
N ARG A 401 18.38 -22.51 16.47
CA ARG A 401 18.77 -21.36 15.64
C ARG A 401 18.11 -21.45 14.27
N VAL A 402 17.43 -20.40 13.84
CA VAL A 402 16.99 -20.23 12.45
C VAL A 402 18.06 -19.42 11.74
N GLN A 403 18.71 -19.99 10.73
CA GLN A 403 19.81 -19.36 10.01
C GLN A 403 19.46 -19.24 8.54
N LEU A 404 19.30 -18.01 8.07
CA LEU A 404 18.93 -17.68 6.71
C LEU A 404 20.15 -17.10 5.98
N ASP A 405 20.61 -17.78 4.93
CA ASP A 405 21.71 -17.33 4.08
C ASP A 405 21.17 -16.52 2.89
N PHE A 406 21.66 -15.29 2.72
CA PHE A 406 21.32 -14.43 1.58
C PHE A 406 22.46 -14.36 0.56
N TYR A 407 23.52 -15.15 0.74
CA TYR A 407 24.75 -15.26 -0.06
C TYR A 407 25.65 -14.02 -0.06
N ARG A 408 25.07 -12.82 -0.20
CA ARG A 408 25.81 -11.56 -0.32
C ARG A 408 24.95 -10.36 0.08
N ILE A 409 25.64 -9.27 0.42
CA ILE A 409 25.02 -7.95 0.57
C ILE A 409 24.71 -7.41 -0.85
N VAL A 410 23.53 -6.84 -1.01
CA VAL A 410 23.09 -6.18 -2.25
C VAL A 410 22.43 -4.84 -1.91
N GLU A 411 22.27 -3.96 -2.89
CA GLU A 411 21.40 -2.79 -2.71
C GLU A 411 20.01 -3.28 -2.27
N GLY A 412 19.47 -2.74 -1.17
CA GLY A 412 18.20 -3.18 -0.57
C GLY A 412 18.28 -4.22 0.54
N ASN A 413 19.48 -4.75 0.86
CA ASN A 413 19.68 -5.63 2.02
C ASN A 413 21.11 -5.45 2.58
N ASN A 414 21.22 -5.00 3.83
CA ASN A 414 22.50 -4.67 4.47
C ASN A 414 23.26 -5.88 5.04
N ALA A 415 22.73 -7.10 4.97
CA ALA A 415 23.31 -8.29 5.59
C ALA A 415 23.49 -9.47 4.63
N LYS A 416 24.52 -10.31 4.87
CA LYS A 416 24.73 -11.58 4.14
C LYS A 416 23.77 -12.70 4.57
N GLY A 417 23.05 -12.51 5.67
CA GLY A 417 22.19 -13.49 6.28
C GLY A 417 21.54 -12.97 7.56
N LEU A 418 20.65 -13.76 8.12
CA LEU A 418 19.91 -13.49 9.35
C LEU A 418 19.99 -14.72 10.27
N GLU A 419 20.29 -14.51 11.54
CA GLU A 419 20.11 -15.54 12.57
C GLU A 419 19.05 -15.10 13.59
N ILE A 420 18.16 -16.03 13.92
CA ILE A 420 17.16 -15.91 14.98
C ILE A 420 17.43 -17.04 15.97
N VAL A 421 17.74 -16.71 17.22
CA VAL A 421 17.89 -17.68 18.31
C VAL A 421 16.56 -17.84 19.01
N LEU A 422 16.08 -19.09 19.06
CA LEU A 422 14.83 -19.49 19.70
C LEU A 422 15.11 -20.19 21.03
N GLU A 423 14.43 -19.78 22.09
CA GLU A 423 14.37 -20.48 23.37
C GLU A 423 12.92 -20.68 23.79
N LYS A 424 12.50 -21.95 23.93
CA LYS A 424 11.12 -22.32 24.32
C LYS A 424 10.05 -21.58 23.51
N GLY A 425 10.28 -21.41 22.20
CA GLY A 425 9.37 -20.73 21.28
C GLY A 425 9.45 -19.20 21.29
N LYS A 426 10.43 -18.61 21.98
CA LYS A 426 10.68 -17.16 22.04
C LYS A 426 11.92 -16.77 21.25
N MET A 427 11.87 -15.65 20.54
CA MET A 427 13.02 -15.12 19.81
C MET A 427 13.88 -14.29 20.78
N VAL A 428 14.95 -14.88 21.30
CA VAL A 428 15.80 -14.23 22.31
C VAL A 428 16.91 -13.38 21.70
N GLU A 429 17.36 -13.74 20.49
CA GLU A 429 18.32 -12.95 19.72
C GLU A 429 17.93 -12.91 18.26
N ILE A 430 18.03 -11.74 17.64
CA ILE A 430 17.81 -11.52 16.21
C ILE A 430 18.93 -10.61 15.72
N HIS A 431 19.82 -11.12 14.87
CA HIS A 431 21.00 -10.38 14.43
C HIS A 431 21.43 -10.76 13.01
N HIS A 432 22.18 -9.87 12.37
CA HIS A 432 22.81 -10.15 11.08
C HIS A 432 23.77 -11.32 11.22
N TRP A 433 23.74 -12.20 10.24
CA TRP A 433 24.53 -13.41 10.24
C TRP A 433 25.27 -13.57 8.91
N ALA A 434 26.40 -14.25 8.95
CA ALA A 434 27.13 -14.64 7.75
C ALA A 434 27.45 -16.12 7.88
N LYS A 435 27.15 -16.88 6.82
CA LYS A 435 27.47 -18.30 6.79
C LYS A 435 28.97 -18.52 7.01
N PRO A 436 29.37 -19.25 8.06
CA PRO A 436 30.78 -19.55 8.28
C PRO A 436 31.34 -20.39 7.13
N SER A 437 32.64 -20.25 6.87
CA SER A 437 33.35 -21.13 5.95
C SER A 437 33.32 -22.58 6.45
N TYR A 438 33.59 -23.54 5.56
CA TYR A 438 33.70 -24.95 5.97
C TYR A 438 34.77 -25.16 7.05
N GLU A 439 35.92 -24.49 6.92
CA GLU A 439 36.99 -24.49 7.92
C GLU A 439 36.50 -23.98 9.28
N GLN A 440 35.85 -22.81 9.31
CA GLN A 440 35.29 -22.23 10.54
C GLN A 440 34.25 -23.16 11.20
N ASN A 441 33.42 -23.84 10.39
CA ASN A 441 32.46 -24.81 10.93
C ASN A 441 33.16 -26.02 11.58
N VAL A 442 34.25 -26.52 10.98
CA VAL A 442 35.04 -27.63 11.54
C VAL A 442 35.75 -27.19 12.83
N GLU A 443 36.36 -26.01 12.83
CA GLU A 443 37.00 -25.45 14.02
C GLU A 443 36.01 -25.29 15.18
N GLN A 444 34.84 -24.71 14.91
CA GLN A 444 33.80 -24.53 15.91
C GLN A 444 33.26 -25.87 16.44
N PHE A 445 33.05 -26.85 15.54
CA PHE A 445 32.63 -28.19 15.94
C PHE A 445 33.65 -28.86 16.88
N LEU A 446 34.95 -28.81 16.54
CA LEU A 446 36.00 -29.37 17.39
C LEU A 446 36.11 -28.65 18.73
N LYS A 447 35.87 -27.33 18.76
CA LYS A 447 35.83 -26.55 20.01
C LYS A 447 34.64 -26.95 20.88
N ASP A 448 33.44 -27.04 20.33
CA ASP A 448 32.24 -27.43 21.08
C ASP A 448 32.35 -28.86 21.62
N GLN A 449 32.94 -29.78 20.85
CA GLN A 449 33.25 -31.13 21.35
C GLN A 449 34.21 -31.13 22.53
N LYS A 450 35.28 -30.32 22.49
CA LYS A 450 36.22 -30.17 23.61
C LYS A 450 35.57 -29.57 24.85
N GLU A 451 34.63 -28.64 24.68
CA GLU A 451 33.91 -27.96 25.77
C GLU A 451 32.67 -28.75 26.25
N GLY A 452 32.36 -29.90 25.66
CA GLY A 452 31.17 -30.70 26.00
C GLY A 452 29.85 -30.01 25.67
N LYS A 453 29.84 -29.03 24.77
CA LYS A 453 28.64 -28.28 24.39
C LYS A 453 27.79 -29.11 23.42
N PRO A 454 26.48 -29.29 23.69
CA PRO A 454 25.60 -29.96 22.75
C PRO A 454 25.46 -29.13 21.47
N LYS A 455 25.46 -29.80 20.31
CA LYS A 455 25.21 -29.13 19.03
C LYS A 455 23.79 -28.53 19.06
N PRO A 456 23.63 -27.21 18.86
CA PRO A 456 22.31 -26.61 18.85
C PRO A 456 21.50 -27.14 17.68
N ARG A 457 20.19 -27.31 17.87
CA ARG A 457 19.27 -27.57 16.75
C ARG A 457 19.32 -26.36 15.81
N THR A 458 19.50 -26.60 14.52
CA THR A 458 19.57 -25.53 13.52
C THR A 458 18.54 -25.78 12.41
N PHE A 459 17.83 -24.73 12.05
CA PHE A 459 16.92 -24.69 10.92
C PHE A 459 17.55 -23.78 9.86
N ARG A 460 18.19 -24.36 8.84
CA ARG A 460 18.88 -23.59 7.80
C ARG A 460 18.05 -23.49 6.53
N ALA A 461 18.05 -22.30 5.95
CA ALA A 461 17.59 -22.06 4.59
C ALA A 461 18.47 -21.03 3.90
N ALA A 462 18.44 -21.01 2.57
CA ALA A 462 19.09 -20.01 1.76
C ALA A 462 18.09 -19.39 0.81
N PHE A 463 18.29 -18.10 0.49
CA PHE A 463 17.45 -17.34 -0.42
C PHE A 463 18.30 -16.59 -1.42
N ALA A 464 17.92 -16.64 -2.69
CA ALA A 464 18.44 -15.70 -3.67
C ALA A 464 18.29 -14.25 -3.15
N PRO A 465 19.21 -13.32 -3.47
CA PRO A 465 19.14 -11.97 -2.91
C PRO A 465 17.77 -11.31 -3.13
N LEU A 466 17.23 -10.75 -2.04
CA LEU A 466 15.91 -10.08 -1.96
C LEU A 466 14.67 -10.98 -2.09
N THR A 467 14.77 -12.26 -2.45
CA THR A 467 13.58 -13.13 -2.58
C THR A 467 12.92 -13.43 -1.23
N PHE A 468 13.68 -13.37 -0.14
CA PHE A 468 13.13 -13.46 1.23
C PHE A 468 12.08 -12.37 1.51
N THR A 469 12.14 -11.21 0.83
CA THR A 469 11.11 -10.17 0.94
C THR A 469 9.72 -10.72 0.63
N ALA A 470 9.57 -11.52 -0.44
CA ALA A 470 8.28 -12.09 -0.84
C ALA A 470 7.79 -13.19 0.08
N LEU A 471 8.70 -13.89 0.77
CA LEU A 471 8.34 -14.85 1.81
C LEU A 471 7.84 -14.12 3.06
N VAL A 472 8.62 -13.15 3.55
CA VAL A 472 8.34 -12.51 4.84
C VAL A 472 7.05 -11.69 4.80
N THR A 473 6.72 -11.06 3.66
CA THR A 473 5.43 -10.39 3.45
C THR A 473 4.27 -11.34 3.15
N GLY A 474 4.56 -12.64 2.98
CA GLY A 474 3.60 -13.69 2.67
C GLY A 474 2.97 -13.59 1.28
N GLU A 475 3.60 -12.89 0.33
CA GLU A 475 3.16 -12.87 -1.08
C GLU A 475 3.41 -14.22 -1.76
N ARG A 476 4.50 -14.90 -1.39
CA ARG A 476 4.87 -16.22 -1.89
C ARG A 476 5.11 -17.19 -0.76
N SER A 477 4.69 -18.43 -0.94
CA SER A 477 5.12 -19.51 -0.05
C SER A 477 6.59 -19.86 -0.31
N PHE A 478 7.21 -20.57 0.63
CA PHE A 478 8.57 -21.07 0.43
C PHE A 478 8.66 -21.99 -0.82
N GLU A 479 7.66 -22.84 -1.05
CA GLU A 479 7.61 -23.74 -2.20
C GLU A 479 7.52 -22.98 -3.53
N GLU A 480 6.74 -21.90 -3.60
CA GLU A 480 6.68 -21.06 -4.81
C GLU A 480 8.02 -20.39 -5.09
N LEU A 481 8.75 -19.99 -4.04
CA LEU A 481 10.08 -19.40 -4.16
C LEU A 481 11.12 -20.44 -4.58
N GLN A 482 11.10 -21.64 -3.99
CA GLN A 482 11.95 -22.76 -4.38
C GLN A 482 11.72 -23.18 -5.82
N PHE A 483 10.48 -23.18 -6.28
CA PHE A 483 10.14 -23.44 -7.67
C PHE A 483 10.68 -22.34 -8.61
N SER A 484 10.65 -21.08 -8.18
CA SER A 484 11.00 -19.93 -9.02
C SER A 484 12.51 -19.66 -9.11
N TYR A 485 13.29 -20.00 -8.08
CA TYR A 485 14.74 -19.76 -8.03
C TYR A 485 15.47 -20.93 -7.38
N GLY A 486 16.47 -21.49 -8.06
CA GLY A 486 17.20 -22.68 -7.62
C GLY A 486 18.07 -22.47 -6.37
N GLU A 487 18.38 -21.21 -6.02
CA GLU A 487 19.13 -20.85 -4.83
C GLU A 487 18.26 -20.86 -3.56
N ASN A 488 16.93 -20.81 -3.70
CA ASN A 488 16.01 -20.90 -2.58
C ASN A 488 15.97 -22.37 -2.10
N THR A 489 16.64 -22.65 -0.99
CA THR A 489 16.83 -24.02 -0.49
C THR A 489 16.59 -24.12 1.01
N CYS A 490 16.30 -25.32 1.49
CA CYS A 490 16.13 -25.62 2.91
C CYS A 490 16.88 -26.91 3.24
N GLU A 491 17.54 -26.97 4.40
CA GLU A 491 18.38 -28.12 4.78
C GLU A 491 17.56 -29.33 5.25
N SER A 492 16.31 -29.12 5.70
CA SER A 492 15.46 -30.19 6.23
C SER A 492 13.96 -29.87 6.16
N ASP A 493 13.13 -30.90 6.27
CA ASP A 493 11.66 -30.75 6.37
C ASP A 493 11.24 -29.99 7.64
N ASP A 494 11.94 -30.19 8.76
CA ASP A 494 11.74 -29.43 9.99
C ASP A 494 11.94 -27.91 9.77
N ALA A 495 12.99 -27.54 9.04
CA ALA A 495 13.27 -26.15 8.73
C ALA A 495 12.25 -25.57 7.75
N ARG A 496 11.79 -26.36 6.77
CA ARG A 496 10.72 -25.96 5.84
C ARG A 496 9.40 -25.76 6.57
N LEU A 497 9.03 -26.67 7.47
CA LEU A 497 7.84 -26.55 8.31
C LEU A 497 7.90 -25.28 9.17
N LEU A 498 9.05 -25.02 9.82
CA LEU A 498 9.24 -23.82 10.64
C LEU A 498 9.10 -22.53 9.81
N LEU A 499 9.68 -22.48 8.62
CA LEU A 499 9.54 -21.33 7.72
C LEU A 499 8.09 -21.08 7.32
N ASN A 500 7.34 -22.13 6.98
CA ASN A 500 5.92 -22.02 6.62
C ASN A 500 5.04 -21.62 7.82
N ILE A 501 5.43 -21.96 9.06
CA ILE A 501 4.77 -21.50 10.28
C ILE A 501 5.04 -20.01 10.53
N LEU A 502 6.30 -19.58 10.41
CA LEU A 502 6.68 -18.20 10.70
C LEU A 502 6.21 -17.24 9.61
N PHE A 503 6.34 -17.65 8.34
CA PHE A 503 6.10 -16.83 7.15
C PHE A 503 5.15 -17.55 6.17
N PRO A 504 3.90 -17.83 6.58
CA PRO A 504 2.92 -18.42 5.68
C PRO A 504 2.63 -17.48 4.52
N LYS A 505 2.16 -18.05 3.41
CA LYS A 505 1.47 -17.27 2.39
C LYS A 505 0.15 -16.75 2.97
N VAL A 506 -0.10 -15.46 2.84
CA VAL A 506 -1.28 -14.81 3.45
C VAL A 506 -2.05 -13.98 2.43
N THR A 507 -3.29 -13.65 2.78
CA THR A 507 -4.02 -12.58 2.08
C THR A 507 -3.45 -11.23 2.50
N GLN A 508 -3.33 -10.32 1.54
CA GLN A 508 -2.81 -8.98 1.76
C GLN A 508 -3.89 -7.92 1.48
N HIS A 509 -3.86 -6.83 2.24
CA HIS A 509 -4.70 -5.66 2.03
C HIS A 509 -3.85 -4.44 1.68
N VAL A 510 -3.52 -4.27 0.39
CA VAL A 510 -2.77 -3.10 -0.09
C VAL A 510 -3.62 -2.34 -1.10
N ASP A 511 -4.31 -1.30 -0.62
CA ASP A 511 -5.05 -0.37 -1.47
C ASP A 511 -4.12 0.65 -2.13
N THR A 512 -4.45 1.05 -3.36
CA THR A 512 -3.84 2.19 -4.03
C THR A 512 -4.51 3.46 -3.49
N PHE A 513 -3.95 4.02 -2.42
CA PHE A 513 -4.35 5.36 -1.98
C PHE A 513 -4.21 6.35 -3.13
N TYR A 514 -5.32 6.97 -3.51
CA TYR A 514 -5.32 8.14 -4.37
C TYR A 514 -5.22 9.37 -3.47
N TRP A 515 -4.21 10.19 -3.78
CA TRP A 515 -3.77 11.37 -3.04
C TRP A 515 -4.81 12.45 -2.97
#